data_AF-A0A2G8D5U0-F1
#
_entry.id   AF-A0A2G8D5U0-F1
#
_cell.length_a   1.000
_cell.length_b   1.000
_cell.length_c   1.000
_cell.angle_alpha   90.00
_cell.angle_beta   90.00
_cell.angle_gamma   90.00
#
_symmetry.space_group_name_H-M   'P 1'
#
loop_
_entity.id
_entity.type
_entity.pdbx_description
1 polymer ?
#
loop_
_entity_poly.entity_id
_entity_poly.type
_entity_poly.pdbx_seq_one_letter_code
_entity_poly.pdbx_strand_id
1 'polypeptide(L)' 'MRLSEFQRAMREEFGDAYAGVLMRDHWLTALDGTADAAIERGVPAREVWVAVCEDLDVPPSRRYGRGLRDPQR' A
#
# COMPACT_ATOMS: atom_id res chain seq x y z
N MET A 1 0.30 -4.47 -9.48
CA MET A 1 1.32 -4.97 -8.55
C MET A 1 0.80 -6.25 -7.91
N ARG A 2 1.69 -7.19 -7.59
CA ARG A 2 1.38 -8.38 -6.81
C ARG A 2 1.30 -8.03 -5.32
N LEU A 3 0.67 -8.89 -4.52
CA LEU A 3 0.56 -8.71 -3.06
C LEU A 3 1.94 -8.55 -2.40
N SER A 4 2.92 -9.36 -2.81
CA SER A 4 4.30 -9.26 -2.31
C SER A 4 4.99 -7.94 -2.66
N GLU A 5 4.65 -7.33 -3.80
CA GLU A 5 5.16 -6.02 -4.22
C GLU A 5 4.55 -4.90 -3.37
N PHE A 6 3.25 -4.98 -3.06
CA PHE A 6 2.58 -4.08 -2.13
C PHE A 6 3.18 -4.15 -0.72
N GLN A 7 3.30 -5.37 -0.16
CA GLN A 7 3.88 -5.55 1.16
C GLN A 7 5.32 -5.01 1.25
N ARG A 8 6.11 -5.16 0.17
CA ARG A 8 7.42 -4.55 0.08
C ARG A 8 7.34 -3.02 0.05
N ALA A 9 6.45 -2.44 -0.74
CA ALA A 9 6.28 -0.98 -0.79
C ALA A 9 5.89 -0.40 0.58
N MET A 10 4.98 -1.07 1.31
CA MET A 10 4.62 -0.71 2.68
C MET A 10 5.83 -0.71 3.62
N ARG A 11 6.65 -1.77 3.56
CA ARG A 11 7.86 -1.88 4.40
C ARG A 11 8.95 -0.87 4.02
N GLU A 12 9.09 -0.56 2.73
CA GLU A 12 10.08 0.42 2.26
C GLU A 12 9.70 1.86 2.64
N GLU A 13 8.41 2.22 2.61
CA GLU A 13 7.96 3.58 2.97
C GLU A 13 7.81 3.76 4.49
N PHE A 14 7.27 2.76 5.19
CA PHE A 14 6.86 2.90 6.59
C PHE A 14 7.72 2.09 7.57
N GLY A 15 8.56 1.17 7.07
CA GLY A 15 9.35 0.24 7.89
C GLY A 15 8.57 -1.02 8.29
N ASP A 16 9.29 -2.11 8.55
CA ASP A 16 8.72 -3.44 8.79
C ASP A 16 7.67 -3.49 9.91
N ALA A 17 7.97 -2.90 11.05
CA ALA A 17 7.09 -2.94 12.22
C ALA A 17 5.82 -2.09 12.01
N TYR A 18 5.97 -0.87 11.51
CA TYR A 18 4.84 0.06 11.38
C TYR A 18 3.95 -0.27 10.18
N ALA A 19 4.53 -0.80 9.09
CA ALA A 19 3.78 -1.30 7.94
C ALA A 19 2.73 -2.35 8.34
N GLY A 20 3.10 -3.30 9.21
CA GLY A 20 2.17 -4.33 9.68
C GLY A 20 1.04 -3.80 10.58
N VAL A 21 1.30 -2.73 11.33
CA VAL A 21 0.26 -2.03 12.11
C VAL A 21 -0.68 -1.27 11.17
N LEU A 22 -0.13 -0.50 10.23
CA LEU A 22 -0.93 0.23 9.24
C LEU A 22 -1.85 -0.70 8.44
N MET A 23 -1.34 -1.84 7.97
CA MET A 23 -2.15 -2.75 7.15
C MET A 23 -3.36 -3.33 7.88
N ARG A 24 -3.21 -3.62 9.18
CA ARG A 24 -4.23 -4.26 10.00
C ARG A 24 -5.15 -3.28 10.69
N ASP A 25 -4.62 -2.14 11.16
CA ASP A 25 -5.29 -1.28 12.13
C ASP A 25 -5.71 0.08 11.53
N HIS A 26 -5.15 0.49 10.38
CA HIS A 26 -5.49 1.76 9.75
C HIS A 26 -6.73 1.62 8.85
N TRP A 27 -7.76 2.41 9.13
CA TRP A 27 -9.00 2.41 8.35
C TRP A 27 -8.88 3.31 7.12
N LEU A 28 -9.03 2.72 5.94
CA LEU A 28 -9.02 3.42 4.66
C LEU A 28 -10.46 3.67 4.21
N THR A 29 -10.90 4.93 4.32
CA THR A 29 -12.27 5.32 3.94
C THR A 29 -12.61 4.97 2.50
N ALA A 30 -11.67 5.12 1.57
CA ALA A 30 -11.84 4.79 0.16
C ALA A 30 -12.12 3.29 -0.10
N LEU A 31 -11.72 2.42 0.83
CA LEU A 31 -11.89 0.98 0.71
C LEU A 31 -12.96 0.45 1.66
N ASP A 32 -13.60 1.29 2.48
CA ASP A 32 -14.51 0.83 3.54
C ASP A 32 -13.90 -0.31 4.38
N GLY A 33 -12.67 -0.12 4.84
CA GLY A 33 -11.94 -1.15 5.56
C GLY A 33 -10.45 -0.88 5.71
N THR A 34 -9.77 -1.82 6.37
CA THR A 34 -8.31 -1.84 6.47
C THR A 34 -7.70 -2.41 5.21
N ALA A 35 -6.38 -2.24 5.02
CA ALA A 35 -5.70 -2.80 3.86
C ALA A 35 -5.83 -4.33 3.80
N ASP A 36 -5.66 -5.01 4.95
CA ASP A 36 -5.81 -6.47 5.02
C ASP A 36 -7.23 -6.90 4.67
N ALA A 37 -8.26 -6.24 5.23
CA ALA A 37 -9.65 -6.55 4.92
C ALA A 37 -9.97 -6.31 3.43
N ALA A 38 -9.42 -5.27 2.82
CA ALA A 38 -9.60 -5.00 1.39
C ALA A 38 -8.96 -6.11 0.53
N ILE A 39 -7.75 -6.55 0.86
CA ILE A 39 -7.07 -7.66 0.17
C ILE A 39 -7.87 -8.96 0.32
N GLU A 40 -8.38 -9.27 1.51
CA GLU A 40 -9.22 -10.45 1.75
C GLU A 40 -10.51 -10.44 0.94
N ARG A 41 -11.12 -9.26 0.74
CA ARG A 41 -12.27 -9.08 -0.15
C ARG A 41 -11.93 -9.13 -1.64
N GLY A 42 -10.65 -9.28 -1.99
CA GLY A 42 -10.17 -9.38 -3.38
C GLY A 42 -9.88 -8.04 -4.06
N VAL A 43 -9.81 -6.93 -3.30
CA VAL A 43 -9.39 -5.64 -3.85
C VAL A 43 -7.95 -5.77 -4.37
N PRO A 44 -7.65 -5.33 -5.61
CA PRO A 44 -6.31 -5.40 -6.15
C PRO A 44 -5.29 -4.66 -5.28
N ALA A 45 -4.15 -5.28 -4.99
CA ALA A 45 -3.11 -4.66 -4.15
C ALA A 45 -2.61 -3.29 -4.67
N ARG A 46 -2.73 -3.04 -5.99
CA ARG A 46 -2.42 -1.73 -6.59
C ARG A 46 -3.37 -0.65 -6.10
N GLU A 47 -4.65 -0.97 -5.99
CA GLU A 47 -5.70 -0.05 -5.56
C GLU A 47 -5.56 0.23 -4.06
N VAL A 48 -5.28 -0.81 -3.27
CA VAL A 48 -4.95 -0.66 -1.84
C VAL A 48 -3.75 0.26 -1.64
N TRP A 49 -2.68 0.09 -2.41
CA TRP A 49 -1.50 0.97 -2.34
C TRP A 49 -1.84 2.42 -2.66
N VAL A 50 -2.66 2.67 -3.69
CA VAL A 50 -3.07 4.02 -4.07
C VAL A 50 -3.86 4.67 -2.93
N ALA A 51 -4.83 3.95 -2.36
CA ALA A 51 -5.63 4.44 -1.23
C ALA A 51 -4.75 4.79 -0.02
N VAL A 52 -3.79 3.92 0.33
CA VAL A 52 -2.82 4.22 1.40
C VAL A 52 -2.00 5.47 1.09
N CYS A 53 -1.52 5.60 -0.15
CA CYS A 53 -0.72 6.76 -0.55
C CYS A 53 -1.50 8.07 -0.55
N GLU A 54 -2.80 8.02 -0.82
CA GLU A 54 -3.68 9.18 -0.77
C GLU A 54 -4.02 9.55 0.68
N ASP A 55 -4.31 8.57 1.52
CA ASP A 55 -4.73 8.81 2.91
C ASP A 55 -3.55 9.24 3.80
N LEU A 56 -2.33 8.76 3.52
CA LEU A 56 -1.12 9.09 4.26
C LEU A 56 -0.23 10.13 3.56
N ASP A 57 -0.76 10.81 2.54
CA ASP A 57 -0.05 11.85 1.78
C ASP A 57 1.34 11.43 1.26
N VAL A 58 1.49 10.17 0.85
CA VAL A 58 2.74 9.66 0.30
C VAL A 58 3.02 10.36 -1.04
N PRO A 59 4.15 11.06 -1.21
CA PRO A 59 4.43 11.84 -2.41
C PRO A 59 4.66 10.92 -3.63
N PRO A 60 4.23 11.31 -4.84
CA PRO A 60 4.34 10.48 -6.05
C PRO A 60 5.73 9.91 -6.34
N SER A 61 6.79 10.67 -6.01
CA SER A 61 8.19 10.25 -6.18
C SER A 61 8.58 9.05 -5.31
N ARG A 62 7.84 8.78 -4.22
CA ARG A 62 8.07 7.65 -3.30
C ARG A 62 7.14 6.48 -3.55
N ARG A 63 6.00 6.71 -4.22
CA ARG A 63 5.03 5.66 -4.60
C ARG A 63 5.63 4.58 -5.52
N TYR A 64 6.75 4.89 -6.17
CA TYR A 64 7.47 4.03 -7.12
C TYR A 64 8.97 3.85 -6.76
N GLY A 65 9.31 3.86 -5.47
CA GLY A 65 10.69 3.70 -4.99
C GLY A 65 11.21 2.25 -5.03
N ARG A 66 12.52 2.11 -5.35
CA ARG A 66 13.49 0.98 -5.20
C ARG A 66 13.07 -0.47 -5.51
N GLY A 67 11.86 -0.73 -5.99
CA GLY A 67 11.43 -2.10 -6.27
C GLY A 67 10.16 -2.24 -7.09
N LEU A 68 9.27 -1.25 -7.08
CA LEU A 68 8.19 -1.16 -8.06
C LEU A 68 8.80 -0.66 -9.36
N ARG A 69 8.86 -1.51 -10.39
CA ARG A 69 9.21 -1.05 -11.74
C ARG A 69 8.22 0.06 -12.08
N ASP A 70 8.73 1.25 -12.28
CA ASP A 70 8.02 2.31 -12.94
C ASP A 70 7.47 1.74 -14.26
N PRO A 71 6.15 1.74 -14.51
CA PRO A 71 5.60 1.24 -15.76
C PRO A 71 6.07 2.04 -17.00
N GLN A 72 6.86 3.11 -16.83
CA GLN A 72 7.39 3.94 -17.92
C GLN A 72 8.86 3.70 -18.34
N ARG A 73 9.53 2.60 -17.92
CA ARG A 73 10.83 2.23 -18.52
C ARG A 73 11.00 0.75 -18.82
#